data_AF-A0A7Y4ZKX4-F1
#
_entry.id   AF-A0A7Y4ZKX4-F1
#
_cell.length_a   1.000
_cell.length_b   1.000
_cell.length_c   1.000
_cell.angle_alpha   90.00
_cell.angle_beta   90.00
_cell.angle_gamma   90.00
#
_symmetry.space_group_name_H-M   'P 1'
#
loop_
_entity.id
_entity.type
_entity.pdbx_description
1 polymer ?
#
loop_
_entity_poly.entity_id
_entity_poly.type
_entity_poly.pdbx_seq_one_letter_code
_entity_poly.pdbx_strand_id
1 'polypeptide(L)'
;MNRRHLQHAVGSLLFAAAALAAPHAHAAPAGERVEISSPIFPKTSVLYAREGALFPATLAEEEAMAHDASLTFEPLLVSCQPTHPTITLATASSSPTPAELVTNYAEVAKCAYETYTAKPYWIPQLVSDVDICATELGPDWALPSEADLASFTEADFLFIADTLIGAATGTSNWGTFYFSLGIFVRAADGSIQKGDLRPGAAVRVEPLPVTGDDLKRHYEGGLALRCIRRTPLE
;
A
#
# COMPACT_ATOMS: atom_id res chain seq x y z
N MET A 1 48.32 -1.73 16.54
CA MET A 1 47.68 -3.05 16.75
C MET A 1 46.54 -2.89 17.74
N ASN A 2 45.41 -3.57 17.48
CA ASN A 2 44.17 -3.66 18.28
C ASN A 2 43.10 -2.56 18.11
N ARG A 3 42.36 -2.62 17.00
CA ARG A 3 40.93 -2.25 16.98
C ARG A 3 40.11 -3.53 17.17
N ARG A 4 39.44 -3.66 18.32
CA ARG A 4 38.45 -4.70 18.58
C ARG A 4 37.17 -4.34 17.81
N HIS A 5 36.78 -5.19 16.86
CA HIS A 5 35.46 -5.18 16.28
C HIS A 5 34.44 -5.66 17.31
N LEU A 6 33.61 -4.75 17.82
CA LEU A 6 32.33 -5.14 18.41
C LEU A 6 31.34 -5.36 17.28
N GLN A 7 31.16 -6.63 16.91
CA GLN A 7 29.96 -7.10 16.24
C GLN A 7 28.85 -7.13 17.30
N HIS A 8 28.00 -6.11 17.31
CA HIS A 8 26.69 -6.26 17.96
C HIS A 8 25.76 -6.93 16.96
N ALA A 9 25.41 -8.17 17.29
CA ALA A 9 24.33 -8.92 16.69
C ALA A 9 23.04 -8.10 16.82
N VAL A 10 22.56 -7.55 15.72
CA VAL A 10 21.19 -7.07 15.60
C VAL A 10 20.33 -8.32 15.53
N GLY A 11 19.80 -8.73 16.68
CA GLY A 11 18.81 -9.81 16.75
C GLY A 11 17.60 -9.40 15.93
N SER A 12 17.29 -10.18 14.89
CA SER A 12 16.05 -10.10 14.15
C SER A 12 14.88 -10.38 15.10
N LEU A 13 14.36 -9.34 15.73
CA LEU A 13 12.98 -9.32 16.22
C LEU A 13 12.11 -9.29 14.97
N LEU A 14 11.63 -10.47 14.58
CA LEU A 14 10.52 -10.64 13.64
C LEU A 14 9.30 -9.91 14.23
N PHE A 15 9.14 -8.64 13.87
CA PHE A 15 7.91 -7.90 14.09
C PHE A 15 6.90 -8.38 13.05
N ALA A 16 6.15 -9.42 13.38
CA ALA A 16 4.96 -9.81 12.62
C ALA A 16 3.81 -8.89 13.04
N ALA A 17 3.73 -7.68 12.45
CA ALA A 17 2.70 -6.72 12.84
C ALA A 17 2.22 -5.76 11.73
N ALA A 18 2.15 -6.17 10.46
CA ALA A 18 1.30 -5.49 9.46
C ALA A 18 0.92 -6.36 8.26
N ALA A 19 0.73 -7.65 8.49
CA ALA A 19 -0.51 -8.19 7.95
C ALA A 19 -1.63 -7.44 8.67
N LEU A 20 -2.49 -6.72 7.95
CA LEU A 20 -3.91 -6.62 8.33
C LEU A 20 -4.48 -8.05 8.27
N ALA A 21 -3.95 -8.94 9.11
CA ALA A 21 -4.62 -10.16 9.48
C ALA A 21 -5.67 -9.71 10.50
N ALA A 22 -6.76 -9.11 10.01
CA ALA A 22 -8.01 -9.58 10.56
C ALA A 22 -8.04 -11.07 10.20
N PRO A 23 -7.96 -11.99 11.17
CA PRO A 23 -8.01 -13.41 10.88
C PRO A 23 -9.46 -13.72 10.57
N HIS A 24 -9.93 -13.35 9.38
CA HIS A 24 -11.11 -13.95 8.80
C HIS A 24 -10.67 -14.52 7.47
N ALA A 25 -10.21 -15.78 7.53
CA ALA A 25 -10.33 -16.70 6.43
C ALA A 25 -11.82 -16.73 6.04
N HIS A 26 -12.22 -15.84 5.13
CA HIS A 26 -13.44 -16.05 4.37
C HIS A 26 -13.06 -16.90 3.17
N ALA A 27 -13.91 -17.87 2.88
CA ALA A 27 -13.68 -18.87 1.86
C ALA A 27 -13.55 -18.22 0.47
N ALA A 28 -12.34 -17.74 0.16
CA ALA A 28 -11.75 -18.01 -1.13
C ALA A 28 -12.00 -19.51 -1.45
N PRO A 29 -12.24 -19.87 -2.72
CA PRO A 29 -12.55 -21.26 -3.11
C PRO A 29 -11.72 -22.24 -2.28
N ALA A 30 -12.42 -23.04 -1.47
CA ALA A 30 -11.95 -23.69 -0.24
C ALA A 30 -10.43 -23.89 -0.13
N GLY A 31 -9.77 -23.11 0.73
CA GLY A 31 -8.39 -23.38 1.15
C GLY A 31 -7.37 -22.24 1.02
N GLU A 32 -7.78 -20.97 0.92
CA GLU A 32 -6.84 -19.83 0.88
C GLU A 32 -7.26 -18.68 1.82
N ARG A 33 -6.26 -18.00 2.39
CA ARG A 33 -6.36 -16.71 3.09
C ARG A 33 -5.94 -15.61 2.12
N VAL A 34 -6.75 -14.55 2.02
CA VAL A 34 -6.43 -13.35 1.24
C VAL A 34 -6.14 -12.18 2.17
N GLU A 35 -5.08 -11.44 1.88
CA GLU A 35 -4.65 -10.28 2.65
C GLU A 35 -4.44 -9.09 1.70
N ILE A 36 -4.88 -7.90 2.11
CA ILE A 36 -4.65 -6.63 1.39
C ILE A 36 -3.82 -5.71 2.26
N SER A 37 -2.78 -5.10 1.69
CA SER A 37 -1.89 -4.21 2.41
C SER A 37 -2.54 -2.85 2.71
N SER A 38 -1.99 -2.16 3.72
CA SER A 38 -2.08 -0.69 3.78
C SER A 38 -1.50 -0.07 2.50
N PRO A 39 -1.89 1.17 2.13
CA PRO A 39 -1.30 1.84 0.97
C PRO A 39 0.22 1.97 1.11
N ILE A 40 0.95 1.85 0.02
CA ILE A 40 2.32 2.34 -0.09
C ILE A 40 2.24 3.82 -0.46
N PHE A 41 2.80 4.68 0.40
CA PHE A 41 2.72 6.13 0.29
C PHE A 41 3.91 6.64 -0.55
N PRO A 42 3.70 7.20 -1.76
CA PRO A 42 4.80 7.69 -2.55
C PRO A 42 5.22 9.09 -2.09
N LYS A 43 6.52 9.30 -1.95
CA LYS A 43 7.14 10.62 -1.80
C LYS A 43 7.10 11.36 -3.13
N THR A 44 6.24 12.39 -3.23
CA THR A 44 6.12 13.14 -4.49
C THR A 44 7.39 13.92 -4.82
N SER A 45 8.19 14.27 -3.80
CA SER A 45 9.50 14.90 -4.00
C SER A 45 10.49 14.03 -4.80
N VAL A 46 10.35 12.71 -4.74
CA VAL A 46 11.11 11.76 -5.57
C VAL A 46 10.45 11.61 -6.94
N LEU A 47 9.14 11.35 -6.96
CA LEU A 47 8.42 11.06 -8.20
C LEU A 47 8.43 12.24 -9.18
N TYR A 48 8.09 13.43 -8.71
CA TYR A 48 7.87 14.60 -9.57
C TYR A 48 9.18 15.14 -10.16
N ALA A 49 10.31 14.87 -9.52
CA ALA A 49 11.63 15.25 -10.01
C ALA A 49 12.06 14.43 -11.25
N ARG A 50 11.41 13.29 -11.50
CA ARG A 50 11.81 12.30 -12.52
C ARG A 50 10.62 11.83 -13.35
N GLU A 51 9.67 12.70 -13.66
CA GLU A 51 8.50 12.33 -14.45
C GLU A 51 8.53 12.89 -15.88
N GLY A 52 7.63 12.40 -16.74
CA GLY A 52 7.50 12.79 -18.12
C GLY A 52 8.78 12.55 -18.92
N ALA A 53 9.40 13.62 -19.43
CA ALA A 53 10.64 13.54 -20.19
C ALA A 53 11.86 13.12 -19.35
N LEU A 54 11.77 13.23 -18.02
CA LEU A 54 12.82 12.82 -17.07
C LEU A 54 12.55 11.44 -16.47
N PHE A 55 11.50 10.74 -16.94
CA PHE A 55 11.23 9.37 -16.52
C PHE A 55 12.44 8.48 -16.81
N PRO A 56 12.80 7.57 -15.90
CA PRO A 56 14.01 6.76 -16.07
C PRO A 56 13.99 6.00 -17.40
N ALA A 57 15.17 5.80 -17.99
CA ALA A 57 15.29 5.16 -19.31
C ALA A 57 15.54 3.65 -19.20
N THR A 58 15.81 3.16 -17.99
CA THR A 58 16.14 1.75 -17.72
C THR A 58 15.39 1.25 -16.50
N LEU A 59 15.03 -0.04 -16.52
CA LEU A 59 14.33 -0.70 -15.42
C LEU A 59 15.07 -0.55 -14.08
N ALA A 60 16.41 -0.66 -14.06
CA ALA A 60 17.17 -0.50 -12.82
C ALA A 60 17.02 0.90 -12.18
N GLU A 61 16.90 1.94 -13.02
CA GLU A 61 16.69 3.30 -12.54
C GLU A 61 15.24 3.54 -12.09
N GLU A 62 14.28 2.81 -12.67
CA GLU A 62 12.88 2.76 -12.25
C GLU A 62 12.74 2.04 -10.91
N GLU A 63 13.34 0.87 -10.74
CA GLU A 63 13.39 0.14 -9.47
C GLU A 63 13.97 1.01 -8.35
N ALA A 64 15.08 1.70 -8.61
CA ALA A 64 15.67 2.65 -7.66
C ALA A 64 14.70 3.79 -7.33
N MET A 65 14.01 4.34 -8.34
CA MET A 65 13.01 5.40 -8.14
C MET A 65 11.82 4.92 -7.31
N ALA A 66 11.30 3.73 -7.58
CA ALA A 66 10.18 3.14 -6.88
C ALA A 66 10.53 2.87 -5.41
N HIS A 67 11.71 2.30 -5.16
CA HIS A 67 12.22 2.10 -3.81
C HIS A 67 12.39 3.43 -3.08
N ASP A 68 13.09 4.39 -3.69
CA ASP A 68 13.32 5.70 -3.10
C ASP A 68 12.02 6.46 -2.87
N ALA A 69 10.97 6.25 -3.66
CA ALA A 69 9.67 6.90 -3.48
C ALA A 69 8.80 6.20 -2.43
N SER A 70 8.98 4.91 -2.17
CA SER A 70 8.09 4.11 -1.34
C SER A 70 8.24 4.40 0.15
N LEU A 71 7.11 4.62 0.82
CA LEU A 71 7.02 4.59 2.28
C LEU A 71 5.94 3.57 2.66
N THR A 72 6.34 2.56 3.41
CA THR A 72 5.44 1.51 3.89
C THR A 72 4.89 1.88 5.27
N PHE A 73 3.73 1.30 5.61
CA PHE A 73 2.99 1.68 6.81
C PHE A 73 3.72 1.36 8.12
N GLU A 74 4.41 0.22 8.22
CA GLU A 74 5.12 -0.19 9.45
C GLU A 74 6.26 0.77 9.84
N PRO A 75 7.22 1.10 8.95
CA PRO A 75 8.22 2.11 9.27
C PRO A 75 7.61 3.45 9.64
N LEU A 76 6.53 3.85 8.96
CA LEU A 76 5.83 5.11 9.25
C LEU A 76 5.17 5.10 10.63
N LEU A 77 4.56 3.99 11.07
CA LEU A 77 4.02 3.90 12.43
C LEU A 77 5.08 4.26 13.48
N VAL A 78 6.27 3.67 13.34
CA VAL A 78 7.37 3.88 14.29
C VAL A 78 7.96 5.28 14.16
N SER A 79 8.19 5.77 12.93
CA SER A 79 8.82 7.08 12.72
C SER A 79 7.89 8.26 13.05
N CYS A 80 6.58 8.09 12.90
CA CYS A 80 5.58 9.12 13.14
C CYS A 80 5.10 9.18 14.60
N GLN A 81 5.17 8.08 15.35
CA GLN A 81 4.68 8.03 16.74
C GLN A 81 5.23 9.16 17.64
N PRO A 82 6.51 9.56 17.56
CA PRO A 82 7.04 10.63 18.41
C PRO A 82 6.36 12.00 18.21
N THR A 83 5.86 12.29 17.00
CA THR A 83 5.16 13.54 16.68
C THR A 83 3.64 13.38 16.59
N HIS A 84 3.15 12.15 16.54
CA HIS A 84 1.73 11.75 16.53
C HIS A 84 1.46 10.74 17.66
N PRO A 85 1.41 11.19 18.93
CA PRO A 85 1.42 10.30 20.10
C PRO A 85 0.13 9.47 20.30
N THR A 86 -0.90 9.73 19.51
CA THR A 86 -2.13 8.93 19.43
C THR A 86 -1.96 7.65 18.60
N ILE A 87 -0.84 7.50 17.88
CA ILE A 87 -0.47 6.24 17.24
C ILE A 87 -0.20 5.18 18.31
N THR A 88 -0.92 4.08 18.22
CA THR A 88 -0.80 2.91 19.09
C THR A 88 0.03 1.83 18.38
N LEU A 89 1.25 1.58 18.86
CA LEU A 89 2.10 0.52 18.30
C LEU A 89 1.68 -0.85 18.83
N ALA A 90 1.78 -1.88 17.98
CA ALA A 90 1.66 -3.26 18.44
C ALA A 90 2.79 -3.60 19.42
N THR A 91 2.50 -4.47 20.38
CA THR A 91 3.49 -5.04 21.30
C THR A 91 3.56 -6.55 21.12
N ALA A 92 4.51 -7.22 21.78
CA ALA A 92 4.61 -8.67 21.77
C ALA A 92 3.35 -9.38 22.30
N SER A 93 2.53 -8.69 23.10
CA SER A 93 1.37 -9.27 23.78
C SER A 93 0.03 -8.65 23.36
N SER A 94 0.03 -7.64 22.48
CA SER A 94 -1.19 -6.95 22.08
C SER A 94 -1.09 -6.37 20.68
N SER A 95 -2.16 -6.54 19.91
CA SER A 95 -2.38 -5.84 18.65
C SER A 95 -3.33 -4.66 18.86
N PRO A 96 -3.22 -3.59 18.07
CA PRO A 96 -4.18 -2.49 18.12
C PRO A 96 -5.61 -2.99 17.85
N THR A 97 -6.56 -2.46 18.60
CA THR A 97 -7.99 -2.66 18.36
C THR A 97 -8.40 -2.04 17.02
N PRO A 98 -9.57 -2.41 16.45
CA PRO A 98 -10.06 -1.80 15.21
C PRO A 98 -10.16 -0.26 15.28
N ALA A 99 -10.56 0.29 16.43
CA ALA A 99 -10.62 1.74 16.63
C ALA A 99 -9.22 2.38 16.64
N GLU A 100 -8.25 1.74 17.29
CA GLU A 100 -6.85 2.20 17.28
C GLU A 100 -6.21 2.08 15.90
N LEU A 101 -6.55 1.05 15.11
CA LEU A 101 -6.09 0.93 13.71
C LEU A 101 -6.60 2.09 12.86
N VAL A 102 -7.87 2.47 13.02
CA VAL A 102 -8.44 3.66 12.36
C VAL A 102 -7.69 4.93 12.73
N THR A 103 -7.38 5.14 14.02
CA THR A 103 -6.56 6.27 14.47
C THR A 103 -5.15 6.22 13.88
N ASN A 104 -4.50 5.05 13.89
CA ASN A 104 -3.19 4.84 13.31
C ASN A 104 -3.17 5.21 11.81
N TYR A 105 -4.18 4.81 11.04
CA TYR A 105 -4.28 5.16 9.63
C TYR A 105 -4.36 6.67 9.40
N ALA A 106 -5.22 7.36 10.15
CA ALA A 106 -5.37 8.81 10.02
C ALA A 106 -4.08 9.56 10.39
N GLU A 107 -3.43 9.19 11.49
CA GLU A 107 -2.22 9.86 11.96
C GLU A 107 -1.00 9.57 11.08
N VAL A 108 -0.83 8.33 10.60
CA VAL A 108 0.22 8.00 9.63
C VAL A 108 -0.01 8.75 8.32
N ALA A 109 -1.24 8.82 7.81
CA ALA A 109 -1.54 9.60 6.60
C ALA A 109 -1.18 11.08 6.77
N LYS A 110 -1.53 11.66 7.91
CA LYS A 110 -1.18 13.05 8.24
C LYS A 110 0.34 13.24 8.30
N CYS A 111 1.04 12.39 9.04
CA CYS A 111 2.50 12.42 9.14
C CYS A 111 3.19 12.25 7.77
N ALA A 112 2.74 11.29 6.96
CA ALA A 112 3.26 11.03 5.62
C ALA A 112 3.15 12.29 4.74
N TYR A 113 2.02 12.98 4.80
CA TYR A 113 1.81 14.24 4.09
C TYR A 113 2.73 15.35 4.63
N GLU A 114 2.68 15.62 5.94
CA GLU A 114 3.33 16.77 6.57
C GLU A 114 4.86 16.65 6.61
N THR A 115 5.39 15.45 6.82
CA THR A 115 6.82 15.21 7.03
C THR A 115 7.52 14.76 5.76
N TYR A 116 6.88 13.90 4.97
CA TYR A 116 7.54 13.25 3.83
C TYR A 116 7.05 13.77 2.48
N THR A 117 6.16 14.77 2.45
CA THR A 117 5.51 15.24 1.22
C THR A 117 4.91 14.08 0.42
N ALA A 118 4.38 13.08 1.12
CA ALA A 118 3.66 12.02 0.44
C ALA A 118 2.34 12.55 -0.12
N LYS A 119 1.86 11.94 -1.20
CA LYS A 119 0.50 12.06 -1.74
C LYS A 119 0.19 10.74 -2.45
N PRO A 120 -1.05 10.28 -2.59
CA PRO A 120 -1.40 9.00 -3.22
C PRO A 120 -1.31 9.07 -4.76
N TYR A 121 -0.24 9.67 -5.29
CA TYR A 121 -0.06 9.98 -6.70
C TYR A 121 1.15 9.24 -7.24
N TRP A 122 0.91 8.03 -7.75
CA TRP A 122 1.91 7.22 -8.40
C TRP A 122 2.01 7.54 -9.89
N ILE A 123 3.16 7.25 -10.49
CA ILE A 123 3.35 7.24 -11.95
C ILE A 123 2.89 5.88 -12.49
N PRO A 124 1.86 5.81 -13.35
CA PRO A 124 1.31 4.54 -13.83
C PRO A 124 2.33 3.63 -14.51
N GLN A 125 3.25 4.18 -15.32
CA GLN A 125 4.33 3.42 -15.95
C GLN A 125 5.23 2.76 -14.89
N LEU A 126 5.57 3.47 -13.82
CA LEU A 126 6.40 2.93 -12.73
C LEU A 126 5.71 1.76 -12.01
N VAL A 127 4.41 1.87 -11.76
CA VAL A 127 3.59 0.79 -11.18
C VAL A 127 3.45 -0.39 -12.15
N SER A 128 3.47 -0.13 -13.45
CA SER A 128 3.43 -1.16 -14.49
C SER A 128 4.71 -1.98 -14.52
N ASP A 129 5.85 -1.29 -14.51
CA ASP A 129 7.15 -1.84 -14.88
C ASP A 129 7.88 -2.46 -13.68
N VAL A 130 7.65 -1.93 -12.47
CA VAL A 130 8.32 -2.37 -11.24
C VAL A 130 7.36 -3.16 -10.35
N ASP A 131 7.82 -4.31 -9.84
CA ASP A 131 7.10 -5.04 -8.79
C ASP A 131 7.35 -4.41 -7.41
N ILE A 132 6.74 -3.24 -7.21
CA ILE A 132 6.85 -2.46 -5.97
C ILE A 132 6.34 -3.27 -4.78
N CYS A 133 5.31 -4.09 -4.98
CA CYS A 133 4.72 -4.90 -3.93
C CYS A 133 5.70 -5.96 -3.41
N ALA A 134 6.29 -6.76 -4.31
CA ALA A 134 7.24 -7.78 -3.90
C ALA A 134 8.51 -7.17 -3.29
N THR A 135 8.96 -6.03 -3.83
CA THR A 135 10.18 -5.34 -3.38
C THR A 135 10.02 -4.74 -1.99
N GLU A 136 8.91 -4.05 -1.73
CA GLU A 136 8.73 -3.27 -0.50
C GLU A 136 8.06 -4.04 0.64
N LEU A 137 7.27 -5.07 0.32
CA LEU A 137 6.53 -5.86 1.32
C LEU A 137 6.97 -7.33 1.40
N GLY A 138 7.78 -7.79 0.44
CA GLY A 138 8.31 -9.16 0.37
C GLY A 138 7.68 -10.01 -0.74
N PRO A 139 8.30 -11.15 -1.11
CA PRO A 139 8.03 -11.86 -2.36
C PRO A 139 6.63 -12.49 -2.48
N ASP A 140 5.90 -12.61 -1.38
CA ASP A 140 4.53 -13.15 -1.37
C ASP A 140 3.46 -12.07 -1.66
N TRP A 141 3.88 -10.80 -1.79
CA TRP A 141 3.02 -9.68 -2.11
C TRP A 141 3.11 -9.33 -3.58
N ALA A 142 1.97 -9.07 -4.20
CA ALA A 142 1.88 -8.67 -5.60
C ALA A 142 0.88 -7.51 -5.76
N LEU A 143 0.95 -6.82 -6.90
CA LEU A 143 -0.11 -5.91 -7.30
C LEU A 143 -1.41 -6.71 -7.55
N PRO A 144 -2.57 -6.29 -7.02
CA PRO A 144 -3.83 -6.96 -7.28
C PRO A 144 -4.13 -7.06 -8.78
N SER A 145 -4.60 -8.22 -9.22
CA SER A 145 -5.02 -8.44 -10.60
C SER A 145 -6.54 -8.27 -10.77
N GLU A 146 -6.99 -8.12 -12.01
CA GLU A 146 -8.41 -8.21 -12.36
C GLU A 146 -9.04 -9.53 -11.89
N ALA A 147 -8.31 -10.64 -11.99
CA ALA A 147 -8.75 -11.95 -11.52
C ALA A 147 -8.90 -11.98 -9.98
N ASP A 148 -8.04 -11.27 -9.26
CA ASP A 148 -8.17 -11.15 -7.80
C ASP A 148 -9.48 -10.44 -7.42
N LEU A 149 -9.76 -9.29 -8.04
CA LEU A 149 -10.99 -8.56 -7.79
C LEU A 149 -12.23 -9.36 -8.20
N ALA A 150 -12.16 -10.11 -9.30
CA ALA A 150 -13.25 -10.98 -9.74
C ALA A 150 -13.51 -12.15 -8.77
N SER A 151 -12.50 -12.57 -8.00
CA SER A 151 -12.63 -13.63 -7.00
C SER A 151 -13.21 -13.14 -5.67
N PHE A 152 -13.27 -11.83 -5.44
CA PHE A 152 -13.80 -11.27 -4.20
C PHE A 152 -15.33 -11.37 -4.17
N THR A 153 -15.84 -11.74 -3.01
CA THR A 153 -17.26 -11.70 -2.70
C THR A 153 -17.68 -10.31 -2.24
N GLU A 154 -18.99 -10.05 -2.21
CA GLU A 154 -19.50 -8.79 -1.66
C GLU A 154 -19.11 -8.61 -0.18
N ALA A 155 -18.99 -9.70 0.58
CA ALA A 155 -18.53 -9.65 1.97
C ALA A 155 -17.08 -9.17 2.08
N ASP A 156 -16.20 -9.57 1.14
CA ASP A 156 -14.81 -9.11 1.10
C ASP A 156 -14.74 -7.61 0.81
N PHE A 157 -15.54 -7.13 -0.16
CA PHE A 157 -15.61 -5.70 -0.45
C PHE A 157 -16.17 -4.88 0.73
N LEU A 158 -17.22 -5.36 1.40
CA LEU A 158 -17.76 -4.73 2.60
C LEU A 158 -16.71 -4.66 3.71
N PHE A 159 -16.00 -5.76 3.95
CA PHE A 159 -14.95 -5.80 4.98
C PHE A 159 -13.81 -4.82 4.68
N ILE A 160 -13.31 -4.82 3.43
CA ILE A 160 -12.28 -3.88 2.97
C ILE A 160 -12.78 -2.45 3.14
N ALA A 161 -14.01 -2.17 2.70
CA ALA A 161 -14.60 -0.86 2.83
C ALA A 161 -14.76 -0.44 4.28
N ASP A 162 -15.28 -1.27 5.18
CA ASP A 162 -15.44 -0.91 6.59
C ASP A 162 -14.09 -0.63 7.27
N THR A 163 -13.06 -1.42 6.91
CA THR A 163 -11.70 -1.25 7.46
C THR A 163 -11.05 0.04 6.96
N LEU A 164 -11.25 0.40 5.69
CA LEU A 164 -10.60 1.56 5.06
C LEU A 164 -11.44 2.86 5.16
N ILE A 165 -12.77 2.76 5.06
CA ILE A 165 -13.75 3.84 5.22
C ILE A 165 -13.96 4.17 6.70
N GLY A 166 -13.78 3.22 7.63
CA GLY A 166 -13.72 3.52 9.06
C GLY A 166 -12.72 4.65 9.37
N ALA A 167 -11.63 4.74 8.60
CA ALA A 167 -10.65 5.83 8.62
C ALA A 167 -11.07 7.12 7.85
N ALA A 168 -12.05 7.04 6.95
CA ALA A 168 -12.56 8.16 6.15
C ALA A 168 -13.76 8.88 6.80
N THR A 169 -14.60 8.18 7.58
CA THR A 169 -15.76 8.78 8.26
C THR A 169 -15.40 9.50 9.58
N GLY A 170 -14.18 9.30 10.09
CA GLY A 170 -13.65 9.91 11.30
C GLY A 170 -12.81 11.17 11.02
N THR A 171 -13.44 12.32 10.82
CA THR A 171 -12.93 13.68 11.12
C THR A 171 -11.62 14.20 10.47
N SER A 172 -10.92 13.49 9.58
CA SER A 172 -9.76 14.08 8.86
C SER A 172 -9.81 13.83 7.35
N ASN A 173 -9.65 14.90 6.57
CA ASN A 173 -9.57 14.85 5.10
C ASN A 173 -8.38 13.99 4.60
N TRP A 174 -7.39 13.74 5.46
CA TRP A 174 -6.19 12.96 5.14
C TRP A 174 -6.47 11.47 5.02
N GLY A 175 -7.31 10.90 5.89
CA GLY A 175 -7.69 9.49 5.84
C GLY A 175 -8.34 9.14 4.49
N THR A 176 -9.33 9.90 4.07
CA THR A 176 -10.01 9.69 2.78
C THR A 176 -9.07 9.83 1.58
N PHE A 177 -8.05 10.69 1.68
CA PHE A 177 -7.10 10.93 0.60
C PHE A 177 -6.22 9.71 0.31
N TYR A 178 -5.62 9.10 1.35
CA TYR A 178 -4.71 7.96 1.18
C TYR A 178 -5.40 6.60 1.19
N PHE A 179 -6.54 6.47 1.87
CA PHE A 179 -7.26 5.21 2.02
C PHE A 179 -8.40 5.06 1.01
N SER A 180 -8.21 5.61 -0.20
CA SER A 180 -9.10 5.41 -1.33
C SER A 180 -9.38 3.92 -1.58
N LEU A 181 -10.61 3.64 -2.01
CA LEU A 181 -11.04 2.33 -2.51
C LEU A 181 -10.76 2.15 -4.01
N GLY A 182 -10.33 3.22 -4.69
CA GLY A 182 -9.71 3.11 -6.00
C GLY A 182 -8.25 2.66 -5.84
N ILE A 183 -7.86 1.61 -6.54
CA ILE A 183 -6.50 1.06 -6.51
C ILE A 183 -5.93 0.86 -7.91
N PHE A 184 -4.60 0.75 -8.01
CA PHE A 184 -3.97 0.20 -9.20
C PHE A 184 -4.18 -1.31 -9.25
N VAL A 185 -4.53 -1.83 -10.42
CA VAL A 185 -4.64 -3.28 -10.68
C VAL A 185 -3.97 -3.66 -11.98
N ARG A 186 -3.53 -4.91 -12.08
CA ARG A 186 -3.06 -5.49 -13.34
C ARG A 186 -4.20 -6.21 -14.06
N ALA A 187 -4.57 -5.75 -15.24
CA ALA A 187 -5.60 -6.38 -16.06
C ALA A 187 -5.09 -7.68 -16.70
N ALA A 188 -6.00 -8.46 -17.28
CA ALA A 188 -5.66 -9.73 -17.93
C ALA A 188 -4.66 -9.59 -19.11
N ASP A 189 -4.61 -8.42 -19.75
CA ASP A 189 -3.65 -8.10 -20.83
C ASP A 189 -2.29 -7.59 -20.31
N GLY A 190 -2.10 -7.54 -18.99
CA GLY A 190 -0.90 -7.05 -18.33
C GLY A 190 -0.86 -5.53 -18.10
N SER A 191 -1.80 -4.77 -18.67
CA SER A 191 -1.88 -3.31 -18.49
C SER A 191 -2.25 -2.92 -17.06
N ILE A 192 -1.81 -1.74 -16.64
CA ILE A 192 -2.27 -1.16 -15.37
C ILE A 192 -3.60 -0.44 -15.60
N GLN A 193 -4.57 -0.80 -14.76
CA GLN A 193 -5.92 -0.26 -14.76
C GLN A 193 -6.30 0.24 -13.37
N LYS A 194 -7.48 0.86 -13.28
CA LYS A 194 -8.09 1.23 -12.00
C LYS A 194 -9.00 0.10 -11.53
N GLY A 195 -8.77 -0.39 -10.32
CA GLY A 195 -9.68 -1.28 -9.60
C GLY A 195 -10.57 -0.51 -8.62
N ASP A 196 -11.81 -0.98 -8.43
CA ASP A 196 -12.79 -0.41 -7.51
C ASP A 196 -13.20 -1.40 -6.41
N LEU A 197 -12.76 -1.10 -5.19
CA LEU A 197 -13.03 -1.90 -4.00
C LEU A 197 -14.34 -1.48 -3.29
N ARG A 198 -15.14 -0.55 -3.83
CA ARG A 198 -16.42 -0.14 -3.24
C ARG A 198 -17.45 -1.28 -3.25
N PRO A 199 -18.17 -1.55 -2.15
CA PRO A 199 -19.30 -2.47 -2.15
C PRO A 199 -20.32 -2.10 -3.23
N GLY A 200 -20.83 -3.09 -3.95
CA GLY A 200 -21.81 -2.90 -5.03
C GLY A 200 -21.33 -2.12 -6.27
N ALA A 201 -20.03 -1.93 -6.48
CA ALA A 201 -19.53 -1.26 -7.69
C ALA A 201 -19.98 -2.00 -8.97
N ALA A 202 -20.61 -1.28 -9.89
CA ALA A 202 -21.13 -1.84 -11.15
C ALA A 202 -20.00 -2.24 -12.12
N VAL A 203 -18.85 -1.55 -12.04
CA VAL A 203 -17.65 -1.83 -12.82
C VAL A 203 -16.50 -1.96 -11.84
N ARG A 204 -15.82 -3.11 -11.85
CA ARG A 204 -14.72 -3.43 -10.90
C ARG A 204 -13.37 -3.00 -11.41
N VAL A 205 -13.16 -3.05 -12.72
CA VAL A 205 -11.92 -2.68 -13.36
C VAL A 205 -12.25 -1.79 -14.56
N GLU A 206 -11.61 -0.63 -14.64
CA GLU A 206 -11.76 0.30 -15.75
C GLU A 206 -10.39 0.81 -16.23
N PRO A 207 -10.25 1.10 -17.54
CA PRO A 207 -9.02 1.68 -18.07
C PRO A 207 -8.65 2.97 -17.34
N LEU A 208 -7.35 3.16 -17.10
CA LEU A 208 -6.89 4.45 -16.61
C LEU A 208 -7.12 5.51 -17.71
N PRO A 209 -7.60 6.72 -17.36
CA PRO A 209 -7.80 7.81 -18.31
C PRO A 209 -6.48 8.53 -18.64
N VAL A 210 -5.40 7.77 -18.82
CA VAL A 210 -4.06 8.26 -19.19
C VAL A 210 -3.50 7.39 -20.30
N THR A 211 -2.83 8.00 -21.28
CA THR A 211 -2.30 7.31 -22.46
C THR A 211 -1.00 7.92 -22.93
N GLY A 212 -0.15 7.14 -23.60
CA GLY A 212 1.10 7.63 -24.18
C GLY A 212 2.05 8.18 -23.11
N ASP A 213 2.62 9.36 -23.36
CA ASP A 213 3.59 9.99 -22.45
C ASP A 213 2.98 10.37 -21.08
N ASP A 214 1.65 10.45 -20.96
CA ASP A 214 0.99 10.72 -19.68
C ASP A 214 1.13 9.56 -18.69
N LEU A 215 1.42 8.33 -19.16
CA LEU A 215 1.73 7.20 -18.28
C LEU A 215 3.01 7.42 -17.47
N LYS A 216 3.91 8.28 -17.97
CA LYS A 216 5.18 8.64 -17.31
C LYS A 216 5.03 9.83 -16.36
N ARG A 217 3.81 10.34 -16.16
CA ARG A 217 3.50 11.42 -15.21
C ARG A 217 2.71 10.87 -14.04
N HIS A 218 2.80 11.54 -12.90
CA HIS A 218 1.97 11.18 -11.75
C HIS A 218 0.48 11.27 -12.09
N TYR A 219 -0.31 10.36 -11.54
CA TYR A 219 -1.75 10.33 -11.74
C TYR A 219 -2.50 10.80 -10.49
N GLU A 220 -3.17 11.94 -10.58
CA GLU A 220 -3.95 12.54 -9.47
C GLU A 220 -5.39 12.00 -9.35
N GLY A 221 -5.67 10.78 -9.84
CA GLY A 221 -7.02 10.20 -9.81
C GLY A 221 -7.43 9.54 -8.49
N GLY A 222 -6.66 9.72 -7.42
CA GLY A 222 -6.95 9.17 -6.10
C GLY A 222 -6.87 7.65 -6.06
N LEU A 223 -5.81 7.07 -6.64
CA LEU A 223 -5.55 5.63 -6.60
C LEU A 223 -4.49 5.29 -5.56
N ALA A 224 -4.86 4.47 -4.59
CA ALA A 224 -3.91 3.91 -3.65
C ALA A 224 -3.13 2.76 -4.32
N LEU A 225 -1.81 2.71 -4.14
CA LEU A 225 -1.04 1.50 -4.42
C LEU A 225 -1.18 0.56 -3.24
N ARG A 226 -1.91 -0.53 -3.44
CA ARG A 226 -2.08 -1.61 -2.47
C ARG A 226 -1.58 -2.90 -3.07
N CYS A 227 -1.19 -3.81 -2.20
CA CYS A 227 -0.70 -5.12 -2.57
C CYS A 227 -1.62 -6.20 -2.01
N ILE A 228 -1.67 -7.34 -2.67
CA ILE A 228 -2.40 -8.54 -2.26
C ILE A 228 -1.40 -9.64 -1.95
N ARG A 229 -1.70 -10.44 -0.93
CA ARG A 229 -1.06 -11.74 -0.68
C ARG A 229 -2.14 -12.80 -0.56
N ARG A 230 -1.88 -13.96 -1.15
CA ARG A 230 -2.71 -15.17 -0.99
C ARG A 230 -1.86 -16.24 -0.32
N THR A 231 -2.44 -16.92 0.66
CA THR A 231 -1.74 -17.98 1.40
C THR A 231 -2.66 -19.19 1.52
N PRO A 232 -2.24 -20.39 1.08
CA PRO A 232 -2.99 -21.61 1.31
C PRO A 232 -3.27 -21.82 2.81
N LEU A 233 -4.47 -22.30 3.12
CA LEU A 233 -4.85 -22.77 4.45
C LEU A 233 -4.45 -24.24 4.56
N GLU A 234 -3.56 -24.54 5.50
CA GLU A 234 -3.17 -25.91 5.86
C GLU A 234 -4.26 -26.66 6.64
#